data_AF-A0A1G3PI28-F1
#
_entry.id   AF-A0A1G3PI28-F1
#
_cell.length_a   1.000
_cell.length_b   1.000
_cell.length_c   1.000
_cell.angle_alpha   90.00
_cell.angle_beta   90.00
_cell.angle_gamma   90.00
#
_symmetry.space_group_name_H-M   'P 1'
#
loop_
_entity.id
_entity.type
_entity.pdbx_description
1 polymer ?
#
loop_
_entity_poly.entity_id
_entity_poly.type
_entity_poly.pdbx_seq_one_letter_code
_entity_poly.pdbx_strand_id
1 'polypeptide(L)'
;MAKKTKKIKSQEDYKDITVEAVEQFNKKDFKAALDKFLEMEQSNPENPKVHEILVYIYLNLQDPVNAEKQYKLYINLLKKENPSFKLPATRTFDELVDEAGDLAELENRYNELMSQESIPNLYHDLDVAAKLSVLYMSKGEFKKAEEVLLCFKKKCKAA
;
A
#
# COMPACT_ATOMS: atom_id res chain seq x y z
N MET A 1 -1.31 19.80 23.80
CA MET A 1 -2.51 19.58 24.64
C MET A 1 -3.34 18.49 23.98
N ALA A 2 -3.48 17.31 24.59
CA ALA A 2 -4.28 16.23 24.02
C ALA A 2 -5.77 16.62 24.11
N LYS A 3 -6.45 16.77 22.97
CA LYS A 3 -7.91 16.92 22.94
C LYS A 3 -8.51 15.66 23.59
N LYS A 4 -9.36 15.84 24.60
CA LYS A 4 -10.15 14.76 25.18
C LYS A 4 -11.14 14.28 24.11
N THR A 5 -10.83 13.19 23.46
CA THR A 5 -11.72 12.47 22.55
C THR A 5 -12.92 11.93 23.32
N LYS A 6 -14.12 12.13 22.76
CA LYS A 6 -15.39 11.83 23.41
C LYS A 6 -15.70 10.33 23.22
N LYS A 7 -15.85 9.59 24.32
CA LYS A 7 -16.26 8.17 24.25
C LYS A 7 -17.70 8.08 23.72
N ILE A 8 -17.91 7.34 22.64
CA ILE A 8 -19.23 7.12 22.01
C ILE A 8 -20.10 6.31 22.98
N LYS A 9 -21.33 6.76 23.22
CA LYS A 9 -22.20 6.22 24.29
C LYS A 9 -23.38 5.39 23.77
N SER A 10 -23.69 5.46 22.48
CA SER A 10 -24.80 4.73 21.87
C SER A 10 -24.44 4.22 20.47
N GLN A 11 -25.22 3.25 19.98
CA GLN A 11 -25.09 2.73 18.61
C GLN A 11 -25.43 3.80 17.57
N GLU A 12 -26.33 4.71 17.89
CA GLU A 12 -26.73 5.82 17.02
C GLU A 12 -25.60 6.85 16.89
N ASP A 13 -24.97 7.23 18.01
CA ASP A 13 -23.76 8.06 18.01
C ASP A 13 -22.62 7.42 17.18
N TYR A 14 -22.47 6.09 17.26
CA TYR A 14 -21.46 5.37 16.48
C TYR A 14 -21.76 5.40 14.98
N LYS A 15 -23.03 5.38 14.60
CA LYS A 15 -23.44 5.45 13.20
C LYS A 15 -23.19 6.85 12.64
N ASP A 16 -23.56 7.89 13.37
CA ASP A 16 -23.38 9.28 12.95
C ASP A 16 -21.91 9.63 12.77
N ILE A 17 -21.06 9.26 13.74
CA ILE A 17 -19.62 9.48 13.62
C ILE A 17 -19.01 8.69 12.45
N THR A 18 -19.53 7.49 12.15
CA THR A 18 -19.06 6.69 11.01
C THR A 18 -19.35 7.41 9.69
N VAL A 19 -20.55 7.99 9.54
CA VAL A 19 -20.92 8.74 8.33
C VAL A 19 -19.99 9.94 8.15
N GLU A 20 -19.80 10.74 9.19
CA GLU A 20 -18.91 11.91 9.15
C GLU A 20 -17.45 11.52 8.85
N ALA A 21 -16.94 10.48 9.53
CA ALA A 21 -15.57 10.01 9.36
C ALA A 21 -15.31 9.54 7.92
N VAL A 22 -16.25 8.77 7.35
CA VAL A 22 -16.17 8.26 5.98
C VAL A 22 -16.28 9.40 4.98
N GLU A 23 -17.15 10.39 5.22
CA GLU A 23 -17.28 11.55 4.35
C GLU A 23 -15.98 12.37 4.30
N GLN A 24 -15.37 12.65 5.46
CA GLN A 24 -14.09 13.35 5.56
C GLN A 24 -12.96 12.57 4.90
N PHE A 25 -12.92 11.25 5.10
CA PHE A 25 -11.96 10.36 4.45
C PHE A 25 -12.09 10.40 2.93
N ASN A 26 -13.32 10.32 2.40
CA ASN A 26 -13.60 10.39 0.96
C ASN A 26 -13.24 11.75 0.35
N LYS A 27 -13.40 12.83 1.14
CA LYS A 27 -12.94 14.19 0.80
C LYS A 27 -11.42 14.37 0.91
N LYS A 28 -10.68 13.34 1.35
CA LYS A 28 -9.23 13.37 1.61
C LYS A 28 -8.84 14.39 2.69
N ASP A 29 -9.78 14.80 3.53
CA ASP A 29 -9.48 15.57 4.73
C ASP A 29 -9.00 14.60 5.82
N PHE A 30 -7.78 14.11 5.65
CA PHE A 30 -7.20 13.09 6.52
C PHE A 30 -7.02 13.59 7.96
N LYS A 31 -6.88 14.91 8.17
CA LYS A 31 -6.77 15.48 9.51
C LYS A 31 -8.11 15.44 10.24
N ALA A 32 -9.19 15.86 9.58
CA ALA A 32 -10.53 15.77 10.17
C ALA A 32 -10.95 14.31 10.39
N ALA A 33 -10.72 13.46 9.39
CA ALA A 33 -11.03 12.04 9.47
C ALA A 33 -10.28 11.36 10.62
N LEU A 34 -9.01 11.73 10.86
CA LEU A 34 -8.20 11.17 11.95
C LEU A 34 -8.87 11.35 13.32
N ASP A 35 -9.31 12.56 13.65
CA ASP A 35 -9.95 12.85 14.94
C ASP A 35 -11.16 11.91 15.16
N LYS A 36 -11.97 11.68 14.12
CA LYS A 36 -13.16 10.82 14.18
C LYS A 36 -12.82 9.33 14.27
N PHE A 37 -11.87 8.85 13.48
CA PHE A 37 -11.45 7.44 13.55
C PHE A 37 -10.76 7.10 14.88
N LEU A 38 -10.09 8.05 15.52
CA LEU A 38 -9.56 7.87 16.89
C LEU A 38 -10.67 7.76 17.94
N GLU A 39 -11.78 8.50 17.80
CA GLU A 39 -12.96 8.33 18.66
C GLU A 39 -13.63 6.97 18.46
N MET A 40 -13.69 6.50 17.21
CA MET A 40 -14.18 5.16 16.88
C MET A 40 -13.28 4.06 17.47
N GLU A 41 -11.95 4.20 17.36
CA GLU A 41 -10.97 3.28 17.95
C GLU A 41 -11.16 3.17 19.47
N GLN A 42 -11.32 4.29 20.17
CA GLN A 42 -11.52 4.30 21.62
C GLN A 42 -12.82 3.64 22.06
N SER A 43 -13.83 3.67 21.20
CA SER A 43 -15.16 3.15 21.50
C SER A 43 -15.32 1.69 21.11
N ASN A 44 -14.66 1.27 20.02
CA ASN A 44 -14.61 -0.10 19.56
C ASN A 44 -13.20 -0.47 19.07
N PRO A 45 -12.26 -0.76 19.98
CA PRO A 45 -10.87 -1.08 19.66
C PRO A 45 -10.71 -2.47 19.03
N GLU A 46 -11.78 -3.26 18.91
CA GLU A 46 -11.75 -4.57 18.27
C GLU A 46 -12.29 -4.53 16.83
N ASN A 47 -12.58 -3.34 16.29
CA ASN A 47 -13.04 -3.20 14.91
C ASN A 47 -11.84 -3.13 13.94
N PRO A 48 -11.54 -4.20 13.18
CA PRO A 48 -10.39 -4.21 12.27
C PRO A 48 -10.51 -3.12 11.20
N LYS A 49 -11.72 -2.73 10.78
CA LYS A 49 -11.91 -1.71 9.74
C LYS A 49 -11.45 -0.32 10.20
N VAL A 50 -11.61 0.00 11.48
CA VAL A 50 -11.12 1.28 12.04
C VAL A 50 -9.60 1.34 11.97
N HIS A 51 -8.92 0.26 12.37
CA HIS A 51 -7.46 0.17 12.31
C HIS A 51 -6.95 0.21 10.87
N GLU A 52 -7.61 -0.50 9.94
CA GLU A 52 -7.29 -0.46 8.51
C GLU A 52 -7.34 0.98 7.96
N ILE A 53 -8.41 1.73 8.28
CA ILE A 53 -8.56 3.10 7.79
C ILE A 53 -7.55 4.05 8.45
N LEU A 54 -7.26 3.87 9.74
CA LEU A 54 -6.22 4.64 10.43
C LEU A 54 -4.83 4.44 9.79
N VAL A 55 -4.50 3.23 9.32
CA VAL A 55 -3.26 3.00 8.53
C VAL A 55 -3.22 3.93 7.31
N TYR A 56 -4.28 3.94 6.51
CA TYR A 56 -4.34 4.79 5.30
C TYR A 56 -4.26 6.28 5.64
N ILE A 57 -4.96 6.72 6.69
CA ILE A 57 -4.93 8.12 7.15
C ILE A 57 -3.50 8.51 7.54
N TYR A 58 -2.83 7.72 8.39
CA TYR A 58 -1.46 8.01 8.82
C TYR A 58 -0.45 8.00 7.68
N LEU A 59 -0.58 7.09 6.70
CA LEU A 59 0.27 7.09 5.51
C LEU A 59 0.11 8.37 4.68
N ASN A 60 -1.14 8.85 4.49
CA ASN A 60 -1.39 10.10 3.77
C ASN A 60 -0.92 11.34 4.54
N LEU A 61 -0.86 11.26 5.87
CA LEU A 61 -0.30 12.29 6.74
C LEU A 61 1.23 12.19 6.90
N GLN A 62 1.89 11.27 6.18
CA GLN A 62 3.33 11.00 6.26
C GLN A 62 3.80 10.65 7.69
N ASP A 63 2.97 9.93 8.44
CA ASP A 63 3.26 9.43 9.79
C ASP A 63 3.41 7.90 9.77
N PRO A 64 4.55 7.37 9.30
CA PRO A 64 4.75 5.93 9.18
C PRO A 64 4.78 5.21 10.54
N VAL A 65 5.13 5.91 11.62
CA VAL A 65 5.23 5.32 12.96
C VAL A 65 3.83 4.93 13.47
N ASN A 66 2.87 5.85 13.37
CA ASN A 66 1.50 5.54 13.77
C ASN A 66 0.81 4.62 12.75
N ALA A 67 1.12 4.72 11.46
CA ALA A 67 0.64 3.77 10.46
C ALA A 67 1.07 2.34 10.80
N GLU A 68 2.33 2.11 11.13
CA GLU A 68 2.84 0.79 11.50
C GLU A 68 2.16 0.24 12.76
N LYS A 69 1.96 1.09 13.78
CA LYS A 69 1.25 0.71 15.00
C LYS A 69 -0.17 0.23 14.69
N GLN A 70 -0.91 0.97 13.88
CA GLN A 70 -2.29 0.63 13.49
C GLN A 70 -2.34 -0.62 12.61
N TYR A 71 -1.35 -0.80 11.74
CA TYR A 71 -1.25 -1.99 10.90
C TYR A 71 -1.04 -3.24 11.76
N LYS A 72 -0.18 -3.20 12.78
CA LYS A 72 0.01 -4.32 13.72
C LYS A 72 -1.30 -4.68 14.44
N LEU A 73 -2.09 -3.69 14.86
CA LEU A 73 -3.39 -3.92 15.49
C LEU A 73 -4.37 -4.59 14.52
N TYR A 74 -4.50 -4.04 13.30
CA TYR A 74 -5.34 -4.59 12.25
C TYR A 74 -5.04 -6.06 11.96
N ILE A 75 -3.76 -6.41 11.77
CA ILE A 75 -3.34 -7.78 11.49
C ILE A 75 -3.62 -8.72 12.66
N ASN A 76 -3.42 -8.26 13.90
CA ASN A 76 -3.72 -9.07 15.08
C ASN A 76 -5.22 -9.36 15.20
N LEU A 77 -6.07 -8.40 14.88
CA LEU A 77 -7.52 -8.59 14.87
C LEU A 77 -7.95 -9.57 13.76
N LEU A 78 -7.42 -9.44 12.53
CA LEU A 78 -7.71 -10.39 11.46
C LEU A 78 -7.32 -11.83 11.82
N LYS A 79 -6.16 -12.02 12.47
CA LYS A 79 -5.73 -13.34 12.96
C LYS A 79 -6.64 -13.87 14.07
N LYS A 80 -7.19 -13.00 14.92
CA LYS A 80 -8.14 -13.38 15.98
C LYS A 80 -9.47 -13.82 15.37
N GLU A 81 -9.98 -13.08 14.39
CA GLU A 81 -11.23 -13.40 13.69
C GLU A 81 -11.10 -14.64 12.80
N ASN A 82 -9.96 -14.79 12.13
CA ASN A 82 -9.64 -15.91 11.27
C ASN A 82 -8.21 -16.41 11.55
N PRO A 83 -8.01 -17.42 12.41
CA PRO A 83 -6.68 -17.98 12.69
C PRO A 83 -5.96 -18.57 11.47
N SER A 84 -6.70 -18.86 10.39
CA SER A 84 -6.10 -19.30 9.12
C SER A 84 -5.62 -18.14 8.23
N PHE A 85 -5.93 -16.89 8.60
CA PHE A 85 -5.43 -15.71 7.92
C PHE A 85 -3.91 -15.67 7.98
N LYS A 86 -3.30 -15.74 6.79
CA LYS A 86 -1.85 -15.60 6.61
C LYS A 86 -1.60 -14.32 5.86
N LEU A 87 -0.73 -13.49 6.40
CA LEU A 87 -0.12 -12.43 5.62
C LEU A 87 0.74 -13.05 4.52
N PRO A 88 0.81 -12.44 3.33
CA PRO A 88 1.87 -12.72 2.39
C PRO A 88 3.22 -12.55 3.09
N ALA A 89 4.16 -13.47 2.83
CA ALA A 89 5.50 -13.29 3.33
C ALA A 89 6.07 -11.98 2.78
N THR A 90 6.56 -11.12 3.68
CA THR A 90 7.34 -9.96 3.26
C THR A 90 8.62 -10.47 2.63
N ARG A 91 8.84 -10.13 1.37
CA ARG A 91 10.11 -10.42 0.69
C ARG A 91 11.12 -9.34 1.02
N THR A 92 12.33 -9.76 1.33
CA THR A 92 13.51 -8.92 1.40
C THR A 92 13.93 -8.50 -0.01
N PHE A 93 14.80 -7.48 -0.10
CA PHE A 93 15.33 -7.08 -1.40
C PHE A 93 16.14 -8.22 -2.05
N ASP A 94 16.92 -8.97 -1.26
CA ASP A 94 17.72 -10.09 -1.76
C ASP A 94 16.83 -11.22 -2.32
N GLU A 95 15.72 -11.55 -1.65
CA GLU A 95 14.74 -12.51 -2.19
C GLU A 95 14.12 -12.04 -3.51
N LEU A 96 13.88 -10.73 -3.66
CA LEU A 96 13.40 -10.19 -4.95
C LEU A 96 14.46 -10.27 -6.05
N VAL A 97 15.74 -10.11 -5.71
CA VAL A 97 16.86 -10.25 -6.65
C VAL A 97 16.99 -11.70 -7.08
N ASP A 98 16.92 -12.64 -6.14
CA ASP A 98 16.99 -14.08 -6.43
C ASP A 98 15.80 -14.52 -7.31
N GLU A 99 14.59 -14.04 -7.01
CA GLU A 99 13.38 -14.33 -7.80
C GLU A 99 13.36 -13.68 -9.18
N ALA A 100 14.09 -12.57 -9.38
CA ALA A 100 14.17 -11.91 -10.68
C ALA A 100 14.87 -12.79 -11.72
N GLY A 101 15.81 -13.65 -11.30
CA GLY A 101 16.45 -14.65 -12.15
C GLY A 101 17.57 -14.07 -13.02
N ASP A 102 17.69 -14.59 -14.25
CA ASP A 102 18.81 -14.25 -15.14
C ASP A 102 18.64 -12.87 -15.80
N LEU A 103 19.68 -12.04 -15.68
CA LEU A 103 19.66 -10.68 -16.22
C LEU A 103 19.57 -10.66 -17.74
N ALA A 104 20.35 -11.49 -18.44
CA ALA A 104 20.41 -11.46 -19.89
C ALA A 104 19.09 -11.92 -20.51
N GLU A 105 18.46 -12.93 -19.90
CA GLU A 105 17.12 -13.36 -20.29
C GLU A 105 16.08 -12.24 -20.10
N LEU A 106 16.10 -11.55 -18.96
CA LEU A 106 15.19 -10.44 -18.69
C LEU A 106 15.41 -9.25 -19.62
N GLU A 107 16.65 -8.91 -19.94
CA GLU A 107 16.98 -7.87 -20.92
C GLU A 107 16.40 -8.22 -22.29
N ASN A 108 16.54 -9.47 -22.73
CA ASN A 108 15.98 -9.93 -24.01
C ASN A 108 14.45 -9.84 -24.01
N ARG A 109 13.77 -10.39 -22.99
CA ARG A 109 12.31 -10.31 -22.87
C ARG A 109 11.81 -8.87 -22.82
N TYR A 110 12.50 -8.00 -22.09
CA TYR A 110 12.17 -6.59 -22.02
C TYR A 110 12.32 -5.90 -23.38
N ASN A 111 13.41 -6.16 -24.10
CA ASN A 111 13.62 -5.60 -25.43
C ASN A 111 12.56 -6.07 -26.43
N GLU A 112 12.19 -7.34 -26.42
CA GLU A 112 11.10 -7.88 -27.24
C GLU A 112 9.79 -7.15 -26.95
N LEU A 113 9.39 -7.09 -25.67
CA LEU A 113 8.21 -6.37 -25.19
C LEU A 113 8.21 -4.90 -25.64
N MET A 114 9.37 -4.23 -25.58
CA MET A 114 9.52 -2.82 -25.95
C MET A 114 9.59 -2.60 -27.46
N SER A 115 9.91 -3.63 -28.26
CA SER A 115 9.93 -3.56 -29.73
C SER A 115 8.58 -3.82 -30.40
N GLN A 116 7.65 -4.50 -29.71
CA GLN A 116 6.32 -4.78 -30.26
C GLN A 116 5.55 -3.49 -30.58
N GLU A 117 4.77 -3.48 -31.66
CA GLU A 117 3.90 -2.33 -32.00
C GLU A 117 2.74 -2.18 -31.01
N SER A 118 2.33 -3.28 -30.37
CA SER A 118 1.28 -3.26 -29.35
C SER A 118 1.72 -2.55 -28.08
N ILE A 119 0.75 -1.92 -27.43
CA ILE A 119 0.93 -1.27 -26.15
C ILE A 119 1.00 -2.34 -25.06
N PRO A 120 2.06 -2.39 -24.24
CA PRO A 120 2.16 -3.33 -23.14
C PRO A 120 1.03 -3.17 -22.14
N ASN A 121 0.53 -4.29 -21.65
CA ASN A 121 -0.44 -4.31 -20.58
C ASN A 121 0.27 -4.01 -19.25
N LEU A 122 -0.08 -2.88 -18.63
CA LEU A 122 0.53 -2.44 -17.37
C LEU A 122 0.49 -3.50 -16.26
N TYR A 123 -0.55 -4.31 -16.17
CA TYR A 123 -0.71 -5.27 -15.08
C TYR A 123 0.00 -6.60 -15.36
N HIS A 124 0.08 -7.01 -16.61
CA HIS A 124 0.71 -8.27 -17.00
C HIS A 124 2.22 -8.10 -17.26
N ASP A 125 2.62 -7.01 -17.94
CA ASP A 125 3.97 -6.87 -18.47
C ASP A 125 4.91 -6.09 -17.55
N LEU A 126 4.38 -5.46 -16.51
CA LEU A 126 5.19 -4.73 -15.52
C LEU A 126 6.15 -5.65 -14.77
N ASP A 127 5.84 -6.94 -14.62
CA ASP A 127 6.71 -7.89 -13.92
C ASP A 127 8.10 -7.97 -14.57
N VAL A 128 8.17 -7.95 -15.90
CA VAL A 128 9.44 -7.97 -16.65
C VAL A 128 10.25 -6.69 -16.37
N ALA A 129 9.62 -5.52 -16.51
CA ALA A 129 10.28 -4.24 -16.26
C ALA A 129 10.71 -4.08 -14.79
N ALA A 130 9.88 -4.53 -13.85
CA ALA A 130 10.15 -4.44 -12.42
C ALA A 130 11.32 -5.36 -12.01
N LYS A 131 11.31 -6.63 -12.44
CA LYS A 131 12.40 -7.58 -12.15
C LYS A 131 13.73 -7.14 -12.74
N LEU A 132 13.73 -6.67 -13.99
CA LEU A 132 14.94 -6.12 -14.62
C LEU A 132 15.47 -4.92 -13.83
N SER A 133 14.58 -4.04 -13.37
CA SER A 133 14.97 -2.88 -12.56
C SER A 133 15.57 -3.30 -11.22
N VAL A 134 15.01 -4.32 -10.55
CA VAL A 134 15.56 -4.88 -9.30
C VAL A 134 16.97 -5.42 -9.51
N LEU A 135 17.24 -6.14 -10.60
CA LEU A 135 18.58 -6.64 -10.93
C LEU A 135 19.58 -5.51 -11.22
N TYR A 136 19.15 -4.44 -11.89
CA TYR A 136 20.03 -3.27 -12.05
C TYR A 136 20.31 -2.57 -10.71
N MET A 137 19.30 -2.44 -9.84
CA MET A 137 19.48 -1.87 -8.51
C MET A 137 20.47 -2.68 -7.66
N SER A 138 20.40 -4.03 -7.70
CA SER A 138 21.32 -4.88 -6.93
C SER A 138 22.78 -4.76 -7.39
N LYS A 139 23.01 -4.35 -8.63
CA LYS A 139 24.33 -4.04 -9.19
C LYS A 139 24.76 -2.58 -8.99
N GLY A 140 23.93 -1.75 -8.34
CA GLY A 140 24.18 -0.31 -8.19
C GLY A 140 23.91 0.51 -9.46
N GLU A 141 23.32 -0.08 -10.49
CA GLU A 141 23.01 0.57 -11.77
C GLU A 141 21.66 1.30 -11.73
N PHE A 142 21.47 2.16 -10.71
CA PHE A 142 20.18 2.82 -10.42
C PHE A 142 19.61 3.61 -11.60
N LYS A 143 20.48 4.22 -12.41
CA LYS A 143 20.06 4.97 -13.60
C LYS A 143 19.42 4.06 -14.65
N LYS A 144 19.96 2.87 -14.87
CA LYS A 144 19.36 1.90 -15.82
C LYS A 144 18.04 1.36 -15.28
N ALA A 145 17.97 1.08 -13.99
CA ALA A 145 16.72 0.68 -13.34
C ALA A 145 15.62 1.75 -13.53
N GLU A 146 15.96 3.01 -13.33
CA GLU A 146 15.03 4.13 -13.58
C GLU A 146 14.63 4.22 -15.06
N GLU A 147 15.58 4.13 -15.98
CA GLU A 147 15.34 4.18 -17.42
C GLU A 147 14.37 3.07 -17.89
N VAL A 148 14.53 1.84 -17.39
CA VAL A 148 13.61 0.72 -17.66
C VAL A 148 12.18 1.08 -17.25
N LEU A 149 11.97 1.49 -16.00
CA LEU A 149 10.63 1.83 -15.50
C LEU A 149 10.01 3.02 -16.23
N LEU A 150 10.80 4.05 -16.55
CA LEU A 150 10.33 5.23 -17.25
C LEU A 150 9.96 4.93 -18.71
N CYS A 151 10.79 4.15 -19.41
CA CYS A 151 10.52 3.75 -20.79
C CYS A 151 9.26 2.88 -20.87
N PHE A 152 9.13 1.88 -19.99
CA PHE A 152 7.93 1.05 -19.89
C PHE A 152 6.68 1.90 -19.63
N LYS A 153 6.71 2.77 -18.62
CA LYS A 153 5.61 3.69 -18.27
C LYS A 153 5.22 4.60 -19.44
N LYS A 154 6.19 5.13 -20.18
CA LYS A 154 5.93 5.98 -21.36
C LYS A 154 5.22 5.18 -22.45
N LYS A 155 5.65 3.95 -22.72
CA LYS A 155 5.02 3.09 -23.73
C LYS A 155 3.58 2.73 -23.35
N CYS A 156 3.30 2.39 -22.09
CA CYS A 156 1.93 2.15 -21.63
C CYS A 156 1.02 3.40 -21.73
N LYS A 157 1.58 4.61 -21.65
CA LYS A 157 0.83 5.88 -21.73
C LYS A 157 0.61 6.40 -23.13
N ALA A 158 1.21 5.78 -24.15
CA ALA A 158 1.00 6.14 -25.55
C ALA A 158 -0.34 5.61 -26.11
N ALA A 159 -1.19 5.03 -25.25
CA ALA A 159 -2.56 4.57 -25.54
C ALA A 159 -3.58 5.70 -25.50
#